data_AF-A0A2E5GSA7-F1
#
_entry.id   AF-A0A2E5GSA7-F1
#
_cell.length_a   1.000
_cell.length_b   1.000
_cell.length_c   1.000
_cell.angle_alpha   90.00
_cell.angle_beta   90.00
_cell.angle_gamma   90.00
#
_symmetry.space_group_name_H-M   'P 1'
#
loop_
_entity.id
_entity.type
_entity.pdbx_description
1 polymer ?
#
loop_
_entity_poly.entity_id
_entity_poly.type
_entity_poly.pdbx_seq_one_letter_code
_entity_poly.pdbx_strand_id
1 'polypeptide(L)'
;MDNNHQPYPPTSPVVYIVSAERGVKRLYEAISAEETVVEDFKRLIAMAVNAASLSVNDVENNRHNAINDYLYPLQLTVRERENYIAHLDVFIQDLITGFHQLGIRDLGGVEFVGFDGMDIVVNVYAQQ
;
A
#
# COMPACT_ATOMS: atom_id res chain seq x y z
N MET A 1 35.86 24.91 -16.11
CA MET A 1 35.81 23.69 -16.92
C MET A 1 36.52 22.63 -16.11
N ASP A 2 35.92 21.60 -15.51
CA ASP A 2 34.55 21.08 -15.50
C ASP A 2 34.35 20.32 -14.17
N ASN A 3 33.42 20.77 -13.32
CA ASN A 3 32.95 19.98 -12.18
C ASN A 3 31.84 19.05 -12.68
N ASN A 4 32.24 17.94 -13.31
CA ASN A 4 31.32 16.84 -13.64
C ASN A 4 30.84 16.19 -12.33
N HIS A 5 29.82 16.78 -11.72
CA HIS A 5 28.93 16.07 -10.82
C HIS A 5 28.12 15.11 -11.68
N GLN A 6 28.60 13.87 -11.85
CA GLN A 6 27.71 12.81 -12.29
C GLN A 6 26.58 12.72 -11.26
N PRO A 7 25.30 12.72 -11.66
CA PRO A 7 24.23 12.39 -10.74
C PRO A 7 24.51 10.98 -10.23
N TYR A 8 24.52 10.80 -8.91
CA TYR A 8 24.56 9.48 -8.31
C TYR A 8 23.52 8.59 -9.01
N PRO A 9 23.86 7.35 -9.40
CA PRO A 9 22.84 6.45 -9.95
C PRO A 9 21.69 6.37 -8.95
N PRO A 10 20.41 6.36 -9.39
CA PRO A 10 19.31 6.13 -8.47
C PRO A 10 19.64 4.83 -7.72
N THR A 11 19.68 4.92 -6.39
CA THR A 11 19.87 3.76 -5.52
C THR A 11 18.85 2.72 -5.95
N SER A 12 19.33 1.59 -6.46
CA SER A 12 18.44 0.53 -6.94
C SER A 12 17.53 0.11 -5.79
N PRO A 13 16.21 -0.06 -6.03
CA PRO A 13 15.29 -0.44 -4.97
C PRO A 13 15.69 -1.78 -4.35
N VAL A 14 15.51 -1.91 -3.05
CA VAL A 14 15.65 -3.18 -2.35
C VAL A 14 14.29 -3.87 -2.37
N VAL A 15 14.26 -5.14 -2.80
CA VAL A 15 13.03 -5.92 -2.89
C VAL A 15 12.77 -6.65 -1.58
N TYR A 16 11.54 -6.56 -1.07
CA TYR A 16 11.07 -7.29 0.10
C TYR A 16 9.82 -8.11 -0.21
N ILE A 17 9.70 -9.27 0.44
CA ILE A 17 8.45 -10.02 0.52
C ILE A 17 7.86 -9.78 1.90
N VAL A 18 6.62 -9.30 1.94
CA VAL A 18 5.91 -8.95 3.17
C VAL A 18 4.82 -9.98 3.37
N SER A 19 4.91 -10.72 4.48
CA SER A 19 3.92 -11.71 4.88
C SER A 19 2.56 -11.03 5.07
N ALA A 20 1.65 -11.22 4.14
CA ALA A 20 0.36 -10.54 4.08
C ALA A 20 -0.80 -11.47 3.73
N GLU A 21 -0.55 -12.78 3.56
CA GLU A 21 -1.54 -13.77 3.10
C GLU A 21 -2.91 -13.65 3.80
N ARG A 22 -2.94 -13.56 5.14
CA ARG A 22 -4.19 -13.45 5.89
C ARG A 22 -4.96 -12.17 5.60
N GLY A 23 -4.25 -11.05 5.49
CA GLY A 23 -4.83 -9.75 5.19
C GLY A 23 -5.36 -9.68 3.75
N VAL A 24 -4.56 -10.16 2.79
CA VAL A 24 -4.93 -10.25 1.37
C VAL A 24 -6.16 -11.14 1.18
N LYS A 25 -6.20 -12.30 1.84
CA LYS A 25 -7.35 -13.22 1.76
C LYS A 25 -8.63 -12.58 2.33
N ARG A 26 -8.57 -11.95 3.50
CA ARG A 26 -9.74 -11.28 4.11
C ARG A 26 -10.24 -10.12 3.26
N LEU A 27 -9.31 -9.32 2.72
CA LEU A 27 -9.65 -8.20 1.84
C LEU A 27 -10.31 -8.71 0.56
N TYR A 28 -9.76 -9.77 -0.04
CA TYR A 28 -10.34 -10.42 -1.21
C TYR A 28 -11.73 -10.96 -0.93
N GLU A 29 -11.92 -11.71 0.16
CA GLU A 29 -13.22 -12.25 0.57
C GLU A 29 -14.25 -11.14 0.78
N ALA A 30 -13.88 -10.08 1.50
CA ALA A 30 -14.76 -8.94 1.78
C ALA A 30 -15.19 -8.20 0.51
N ILE A 31 -14.26 -7.97 -0.42
CA ILE A 31 -14.54 -7.31 -1.69
C ILE A 31 -15.36 -8.21 -2.61
N SER A 32 -15.03 -9.50 -2.68
CA SER A 32 -15.71 -10.47 -3.55
C SER A 32 -17.15 -10.77 -3.12
N ALA A 33 -17.51 -10.47 -1.87
CA ALA A 33 -18.86 -10.62 -1.34
C ALA A 33 -19.79 -9.45 -1.71
N GLU A 34 -19.23 -8.31 -2.14
CA GLU A 34 -19.99 -7.18 -2.67
C GLU A 34 -20.19 -7.36 -4.19
N GLU A 35 -21.35 -6.98 -4.72
CA GLU A 35 -21.62 -7.04 -6.17
C GLU A 35 -20.73 -6.08 -6.99
N THR A 36 -20.00 -5.21 -6.31
CA THR A 36 -19.03 -4.28 -6.88
C THR A 36 -17.71 -4.99 -7.16
N VAL A 37 -17.56 -5.40 -8.41
CA VAL A 37 -16.29 -5.84 -8.98
C VAL A 37 -15.30 -4.67 -8.91
N VAL A 38 -14.36 -4.70 -7.98
CA VAL A 38 -13.14 -3.91 -8.21
C VAL A 38 -12.37 -4.61 -9.31
N GLU A 39 -12.47 -4.07 -10.52
CA GLU A 39 -11.76 -4.57 -11.69
C GLU A 39 -10.24 -4.59 -11.50
N ASP A 40 -9.71 -3.92 -10.47
CA ASP A 40 -8.27 -3.89 -10.21
C ASP A 40 -7.91 -4.05 -8.70
N PHE A 41 -8.06 -5.28 -8.19
CA PHE A 41 -7.58 -5.68 -6.85
C PHE A 41 -6.11 -5.31 -6.61
N LYS A 42 -5.26 -5.35 -7.65
CA LYS A 42 -3.85 -4.95 -7.54
C LYS A 42 -3.69 -3.46 -7.25
N ARG A 43 -4.53 -2.59 -7.82
CA ARG A 43 -4.53 -1.15 -7.49
C ARG A 43 -4.95 -0.89 -6.05
N LEU A 44 -5.90 -1.66 -5.51
CA LEU A 44 -6.26 -1.56 -4.09
C LEU A 44 -5.08 -1.91 -3.18
N ILE A 45 -4.38 -3.01 -3.49
CA ILE A 45 -3.19 -3.40 -2.74
C ILE A 45 -2.08 -2.35 -2.89
N ALA A 46 -1.86 -1.81 -4.09
CA ALA A 46 -0.88 -0.75 -4.31
C ALA A 46 -1.20 0.53 -3.53
N MET A 47 -2.47 0.93 -3.48
CA MET A 47 -2.93 2.06 -2.65
C MET A 47 -2.68 1.78 -1.17
N ALA A 48 -3.04 0.58 -0.68
CA ALA A 48 -2.83 0.20 0.71
C ALA A 48 -1.34 0.16 1.09
N VAL A 49 -0.46 -0.34 0.21
CA VAL A 49 0.99 -0.32 0.37
C VAL A 49 1.51 1.11 0.45
N ASN A 50 1.07 1.99 -0.46
CA ASN A 50 1.43 3.39 -0.43
C ASN A 50 0.99 4.05 0.88
N ALA A 51 -0.27 3.86 1.28
CA ALA A 51 -0.82 4.39 2.53
C ALA A 51 -0.08 3.86 3.77
N ALA A 52 0.28 2.58 3.79
CA ALA A 52 1.07 1.96 4.86
C ALA A 52 2.53 2.48 4.92
N SER A 53 3.04 3.00 3.81
CA SER A 53 4.41 3.55 3.72
C SER A 53 4.54 4.98 4.23
N LEU A 54 3.42 5.71 4.35
CA LEU A 54 3.39 7.09 4.83
C LEU A 54 3.59 7.13 6.36
N SER A 55 4.48 8.02 6.81
CA SER A 55 5.07 8.04 8.16
C SER A 55 4.07 8.06 9.33
N VAL A 56 4.49 7.44 10.44
CA VAL A 56 3.79 7.26 11.72
C VAL A 56 3.35 8.58 12.39
N ASN A 57 3.87 9.73 11.95
CA ASN A 57 3.63 11.02 12.60
C ASN A 57 2.41 11.83 12.12
N ASP A 58 1.76 11.45 11.00
CA ASP A 58 0.54 12.13 10.48
C ASP A 58 -0.52 11.13 9.95
N VAL A 59 -0.55 9.91 10.51
CA VAL A 59 -1.10 8.70 9.87
C VAL A 59 -2.59 8.75 9.64
N GLU A 60 -3.39 9.16 10.62
CA GLU A 60 -4.82 8.84 10.57
C GLU A 60 -5.54 9.69 9.51
N ASN A 61 -5.28 11.00 9.50
CA ASN A 61 -5.87 11.91 8.53
C ASN A 61 -5.34 11.68 7.10
N ASN A 62 -4.02 11.48 6.93
CA ASN A 62 -3.45 11.27 5.60
C ASN A 62 -3.79 9.89 5.02
N ARG A 63 -3.87 8.84 5.86
CA ARG A 63 -4.34 7.51 5.45
C ARG A 63 -5.81 7.57 5.03
N HIS A 64 -6.66 8.20 5.83
CA HIS A 64 -8.07 8.37 5.46
C HIS A 64 -8.21 9.15 4.15
N ASN A 65 -7.43 10.21 3.96
CA ASN A 65 -7.44 10.98 2.72
C ASN A 65 -6.99 10.14 1.52
N ALA A 66 -5.89 9.37 1.63
CA ALA A 66 -5.41 8.52 0.55
C ALA A 66 -6.42 7.42 0.17
N ILE A 67 -7.06 6.80 1.16
CA ILE A 67 -8.13 5.82 0.92
C ILE A 67 -9.32 6.50 0.24
N ASN A 68 -9.75 7.66 0.74
CA ASN A 68 -10.87 8.42 0.18
C ASN A 68 -10.58 8.84 -1.26
N ASP A 69 -9.43 9.45 -1.54
CA ASP A 69 -9.03 9.90 -2.88
C ASP A 69 -9.08 8.75 -3.90
N TYR A 70 -8.78 7.52 -3.48
CA TYR A 70 -8.90 6.33 -4.32
C TYR A 70 -10.35 5.85 -4.50
N LEU A 71 -11.16 5.84 -3.43
CA LEU A 71 -12.51 5.28 -3.46
C LEU A 71 -13.56 6.24 -4.07
N TYR A 72 -13.42 7.55 -3.91
CA TYR A 72 -14.39 8.54 -4.39
C TYR A 72 -14.65 8.47 -5.91
N PRO A 73 -13.63 8.30 -6.78
CA PRO A 73 -13.83 8.15 -8.22
C PRO A 73 -14.52 6.86 -8.66
N LEU A 74 -14.58 5.83 -7.80
CA LEU A 74 -15.11 4.49 -8.15
C LEU A 74 -16.65 4.43 -8.19
N GLN A 75 -17.35 5.55 -7.95
CA GLN A 75 -18.83 5.65 -7.96
C GLN A 75 -19.55 4.63 -7.06
N LEU A 76 -18.87 4.15 -6.01
CA LEU A 76 -19.43 3.23 -5.02
C LEU A 76 -20.59 3.88 -4.26
N THR A 77 -21.59 3.08 -3.88
CA THR A 77 -22.60 3.47 -2.91
C THR A 77 -21.95 3.80 -1.56
N VAL A 78 -22.66 4.53 -0.70
CA VAL A 78 -22.16 4.89 0.65
C VAL A 78 -21.81 3.63 1.45
N ARG A 79 -22.69 2.61 1.40
CA ARG A 79 -22.50 1.34 2.12
C ARG A 79 -21.27 0.57 1.64
N GLU A 80 -21.09 0.46 0.33
CA GLU A 80 -19.90 -0.20 -0.25
C GLU A 80 -18.65 0.55 0.18
N ARG A 81 -18.64 1.89 0.07
CA ARG A 81 -17.50 2.69 0.47
C ARG A 81 -17.12 2.51 1.94
N GLU A 82 -18.09 2.53 2.84
CA GLU A 82 -17.87 2.29 4.27
C GLU A 82 -17.31 0.90 4.55
N ASN A 83 -17.83 -0.12 3.85
CA ASN A 83 -17.33 -1.49 3.99
C ASN A 83 -15.87 -1.60 3.51
N TYR A 84 -15.57 -0.99 2.36
CA TYR A 84 -14.21 -0.94 1.81
C TYR A 84 -13.24 -0.23 2.76
N ILE A 85 -13.61 0.92 3.30
CA ILE A 85 -12.78 1.66 4.26
C ILE A 85 -12.45 0.78 5.47
N ALA A 86 -13.45 0.12 6.06
CA ALA A 86 -13.25 -0.73 7.24
C ALA A 86 -12.27 -1.88 6.98
N HIS A 87 -12.37 -2.54 5.83
CA HIS A 87 -11.48 -3.65 5.47
C HIS A 87 -10.08 -3.18 5.04
N LEU A 88 -9.99 -2.05 4.34
CA LEU A 88 -8.72 -1.44 3.94
C LEU A 88 -7.93 -0.93 5.15
N ASP A 89 -8.59 -0.31 6.13
CA ASP A 89 -7.91 0.18 7.34
C ASP A 89 -7.26 -0.96 8.12
N VAL A 90 -7.97 -2.09 8.30
CA VAL A 90 -7.40 -3.28 8.96
C VAL A 90 -6.24 -3.84 8.16
N PHE A 91 -6.38 -3.95 6.83
CA PHE A 91 -5.30 -4.44 5.97
C PHE A 91 -4.06 -3.53 6.01
N ILE A 92 -4.25 -2.21 5.99
CA ILE A 92 -3.14 -1.25 6.07
C ILE A 92 -2.43 -1.35 7.43
N GLN A 93 -3.15 -1.58 8.53
CA GLN A 93 -2.52 -1.82 9.84
C GLN A 93 -1.68 -3.10 9.89
N ASP A 94 -2.15 -4.17 9.24
CA ASP A 94 -1.37 -5.41 9.07
C ASP A 94 -0.08 -5.14 8.26
N LEU A 95 -0.18 -4.36 7.18
CA LEU A 95 0.98 -3.97 6.36
C LEU A 95 1.99 -3.13 7.16
N ILE A 96 1.54 -2.15 7.92
CA ILE A 96 2.41 -1.34 8.81
C ILE A 96 3.15 -2.25 9.78
N THR A 97 2.46 -3.24 10.36
CA THR A 97 3.08 -4.21 11.27
C THR A 97 4.14 -5.05 10.56
N GLY A 98 3.85 -5.56 9.35
CA GLY A 98 4.80 -6.30 8.53
C GLY A 98 6.03 -5.45 8.16
N PHE A 99 5.80 -4.20 7.74
CA PHE A 99 6.86 -3.24 7.43
C PHE A 99 7.75 -2.98 8.65
N HIS A 100 7.14 -2.83 9.83
CA HIS A 100 7.86 -2.64 11.09
C HIS A 100 8.74 -3.84 11.48
N GLN A 101 8.30 -5.06 11.20
CA GLN A 101 9.06 -6.29 11.47
C GLN A 101 10.24 -6.46 10.51
N LEU A 102 10.08 -6.01 9.26
CA LEU A 102 11.12 -6.04 8.23
C LEU A 102 12.11 -4.86 8.32
N GLY A 103 11.86 -3.90 9.22
CA GLY A 103 12.72 -2.71 9.39
C GLY A 103 12.54 -1.63 8.33
N ILE A 104 11.48 -1.71 7.51
CA ILE A 104 11.16 -0.75 6.44
C ILE A 104 10.19 0.32 6.97
N ARG A 105 10.68 1.21 7.84
CA ARG A 105 9.86 2.20 8.57
C ARG A 105 10.02 3.61 8.01
N ASP A 106 8.91 4.33 7.90
CA ASP A 106 8.88 5.77 7.57
C ASP A 106 9.58 6.16 6.26
N LEU A 107 9.72 5.19 5.33
CA LEU A 107 10.49 5.38 4.11
C LEU A 107 9.74 6.16 3.02
N GLY A 108 8.40 6.25 3.07
CA GLY A 108 7.60 7.04 2.11
C GLY A 108 7.83 6.69 0.64
N GLY A 109 8.41 5.52 0.38
CA GLY A 109 8.94 5.09 -0.91
C GLY A 109 8.86 3.57 -1.03
N VAL A 110 7.71 3.01 -0.68
CA VAL A 110 7.41 1.58 -0.83
C VAL A 110 6.41 1.43 -1.97
N GLU A 111 6.78 0.67 -3.00
CA GLU A 111 5.97 0.45 -4.19
C GLU A 111 5.58 -1.02 -4.28
N PHE A 112 4.30 -1.29 -4.50
CA PHE A 112 3.81 -2.64 -4.77
C PHE A 112 4.23 -3.12 -6.16
N VAL A 113 4.85 -4.29 -6.23
CA VAL A 113 5.38 -4.88 -7.48
C VAL A 113 4.51 -6.04 -7.95
N GLY A 114 4.01 -6.85 -7.02
CA GLY A 114 3.25 -8.05 -7.34
C GLY A 114 3.05 -8.95 -6.14
N PHE A 115 2.64 -10.19 -6.40
CA PHE A 115 2.45 -11.20 -5.37
C PHE A 115 3.47 -12.31 -5.50
N ASP A 116 3.89 -12.88 -4.37
CA ASP A 116 4.54 -14.18 -4.29
C ASP A 116 3.61 -15.11 -3.50
N GLY A 117 2.87 -15.96 -4.21
CA GLY A 117 1.70 -16.63 -3.65
C GLY A 117 0.62 -15.61 -3.25
N MET A 118 0.34 -15.51 -1.94
CA MET A 118 -0.59 -14.54 -1.35
C MET A 118 0.14 -13.44 -0.55
N ASP A 119 1.46 -13.50 -0.47
CA ASP A 119 2.28 -12.44 0.12
C ASP A 119 2.55 -11.35 -0.91
N ILE A 120 2.84 -10.14 -0.43
CA ILE A 120 3.09 -9.01 -1.33
C ILE A 120 4.59 -8.81 -1.53
N VAL A 121 4.97 -8.49 -2.76
CA VAL A 121 6.33 -8.10 -3.14
C VAL A 121 6.35 -6.59 -3.29
N VAL A 122 7.29 -5.94 -2.61
CA VAL A 122 7.45 -4.49 -2.62
C VAL A 122 8.88 -4.08 -2.97
N ASN A 123 9.00 -2.98 -3.71
CA ASN A 123 10.23 -2.24 -3.89
C ASN A 123 10.33 -1.16 -2.82
N VAL A 124 11.49 -1.04 -2.21
CA VAL A 124 11.77 -0.01 -1.21
C VAL A 124 12.91 0.87 -1.70
N TYR A 125 12.62 2.15 -1.87
CA TYR A 125 13.58 3.16 -2.28
C TYR A 125 14.18 3.84 -1.04
N ALA A 126 15.51 3.93 -0.96
CA ALA A 126 16.16 4.67 0.11
C ALA A 126 15.80 6.16 0.00
N GLN A 127 15.34 6.77 1.10
CA GLN A 127 15.17 8.22 1.16
C GLN A 127 16.55 8.89 0.99
N GLN A 128 16.62 9.88 0.10
CA GLN A 128 17.79 10.76 -0.06
C GLN A 128 17.81 11.85 1.01
#